data_AF-A0A6C2CCX8-F1
#
_entry.id   AF-A0A6C2CCX8-F1
#
_cell.length_a   1.000
_cell.length_b   1.000
_cell.length_c   1.000
_cell.angle_alpha   90.00
_cell.angle_beta   90.00
_cell.angle_gamma   90.00
#
_symmetry.space_group_name_H-M   'P 1'
#
loop_
_entity.id
_entity.type
_entity.pdbx_description
1 polymer ?
#
loop_
_entity_poly.entity_id
_entity_poly.type
_entity_poly.pdbx_seq_one_letter_code
_entity_poly.pdbx_strand_id
1 'polypeptide(L)'
;MRPALGRRPRPVSTAMDAREAAGRCLEWMLCDEPWKELGFARRPRHGVLAQLFRPRARIEFENGLKREILASITAVYVLSRHIDPDEVSEVVALYAAHPLIFPMLGFASQKAARKGMQGAIDDYMETPEGQWAALILGRSAQGLPAGHRLPGRVGAGASRLSTRLATAVRQLTRMAA
;
A
#
# COMPACT_ATOMS: atom_id res chain seq x y z
N MET A 1 5.34 40.21 -37.74
CA MET A 1 5.51 39.93 -36.29
C MET A 1 4.54 38.83 -35.90
N ARG A 2 5.01 37.64 -35.50
CA ARG A 2 4.14 36.56 -34.97
C ARG A 2 3.91 36.81 -33.48
N PRO A 3 2.67 36.72 -32.96
CA PRO A 3 2.45 36.86 -31.53
C PRO A 3 3.05 35.65 -30.81
N ALA A 4 3.80 35.93 -29.74
CA ALA A 4 4.31 34.92 -28.84
C ALA A 4 3.12 34.17 -28.23
N LEU A 5 3.02 32.87 -28.53
CA LEU A 5 2.08 31.97 -27.87
C LEU A 5 2.39 32.02 -26.37
N GLY A 6 1.51 32.67 -25.61
CA GLY A 6 1.55 32.66 -24.16
C GLY A 6 1.64 31.22 -23.69
N ARG A 7 2.66 30.93 -22.87
CA ARG A 7 2.72 29.67 -22.13
C ARG A 7 1.40 29.56 -21.38
N ARG A 8 0.55 28.62 -21.78
CA ARG A 8 -0.62 28.24 -20.98
C ARG A 8 -0.08 27.93 -19.58
N PRO A 9 -0.69 28.46 -18.50
CA PRO A 9 -0.35 28.00 -17.17
C PRO A 9 -0.48 26.48 -17.16
N ARG A 10 0.56 25.76 -16.72
CA ARG A 10 0.42 24.33 -16.48
C ARG A 10 -0.78 24.17 -15.54
N PRO A 11 -1.68 23.20 -15.78
CA PRO A 11 -2.68 22.86 -14.78
C PRO A 11 -1.92 22.64 -13.46
N VAL A 12 -2.42 23.22 -12.37
CA VAL A 12 -1.85 22.99 -11.04
C VAL A 12 -1.99 21.49 -10.81
N SER A 13 -0.87 20.79 -10.92
CA SER A 13 -0.85 19.34 -10.73
C SER A 13 -1.18 19.08 -9.27
N THR A 14 -2.29 18.41 -9.01
CA THR A 14 -2.60 17.80 -7.71
C THR A 14 -1.73 16.56 -7.47
N ALA A 15 -0.97 16.11 -8.49
CA ALA A 15 -0.02 15.02 -8.33
C ALA A 15 1.13 15.49 -7.43
N MET A 16 1.28 14.76 -6.33
CA MET A 16 2.41 14.88 -5.42
C MET A 16 3.64 14.32 -6.12
N ASP A 17 4.83 14.82 -5.77
CA ASP A 17 6.03 14.13 -6.18
C ASP A 17 6.13 12.74 -5.50
N ALA A 18 6.94 11.85 -6.08
CA ALA A 18 7.08 10.48 -5.58
C ALA A 18 7.51 10.41 -4.09
N ARG A 19 8.25 11.41 -3.59
CA ARG A 19 8.73 11.43 -2.21
C ARG A 19 7.62 11.80 -1.24
N GLU A 20 6.86 12.84 -1.56
CA GLU A 20 5.67 13.23 -0.81
C GLU A 20 4.65 12.09 -0.80
N ALA A 21 4.39 11.49 -1.97
CA ALA A 21 3.50 10.34 -2.10
C ALA A 21 3.92 9.15 -1.24
N ALA A 22 5.20 8.76 -1.31
CA ALA A 22 5.75 7.71 -0.47
C ALA A 22 5.57 8.04 1.02
N GLY A 23 5.85 9.28 1.41
CA GLY A 23 5.67 9.80 2.76
C GLY A 23 4.22 9.67 3.25
N ARG A 24 3.25 10.11 2.46
CA ARG A 24 1.81 10.05 2.78
C ARG A 24 1.28 8.63 2.89
N CYS A 25 1.70 7.74 1.99
CA CYS A 25 1.30 6.33 2.06
C CYS A 25 1.84 5.65 3.32
N LEU A 26 3.09 5.94 3.69
CA LEU A 26 3.68 5.46 4.93
C LEU A 26 3.01 6.09 6.15
N GLU A 27 2.75 7.39 6.15
CA GLU A 27 2.02 8.05 7.22
C GLU A 27 0.67 7.36 7.46
N TRP A 28 -0.13 7.16 6.41
CA TRP A 28 -1.40 6.44 6.53
C TRP A 28 -1.19 5.02 7.05
N MET A 29 -0.26 4.27 6.46
CA MET A 29 0.04 2.90 6.89
C MET A 29 0.42 2.85 8.37
N LEU A 30 1.22 3.78 8.89
CA LEU A 30 1.85 3.71 10.19
C LEU A 30 1.10 4.48 11.30
N CYS A 31 0.29 5.47 10.96
CA CYS A 31 -0.37 6.40 11.90
C CYS A 31 -1.89 6.21 11.96
N ASP A 32 -2.58 5.94 10.84
CA ASP A 32 -4.07 5.84 10.86
C ASP A 32 -4.58 4.41 11.08
N GLU A 33 -3.69 3.56 11.56
CA GLU A 33 -3.95 2.23 12.10
C GLU A 33 -4.83 1.31 11.21
N PRO A 34 -4.55 1.18 9.89
CA PRO A 34 -5.38 0.38 8.98
C PRO A 34 -5.48 -1.10 9.37
N TRP A 35 -4.55 -1.62 10.16
CA TRP A 35 -4.61 -2.97 10.73
C TRP A 35 -5.79 -3.17 11.71
N LYS A 36 -6.34 -2.11 12.32
CA LYS A 36 -7.52 -2.22 13.19
C LYS A 36 -8.74 -2.68 12.39
N GLU A 37 -8.87 -2.24 11.15
CA GLU A 37 -9.93 -2.71 10.24
C GLU A 37 -9.84 -4.22 10.05
N LEU A 38 -8.62 -4.74 9.88
CA LEU A 38 -8.31 -6.17 9.76
C LEU A 38 -8.47 -6.96 11.08
N GLY A 39 -8.94 -6.32 12.16
CA GLY A 39 -9.21 -6.93 13.46
C GLY A 39 -8.00 -7.04 14.39
N PHE A 40 -6.91 -6.31 14.10
CA PHE A 40 -5.72 -6.31 14.95
C PHE A 40 -5.80 -5.16 15.96
N ALA A 41 -5.94 -5.50 17.24
CA ALA A 41 -5.95 -4.53 18.33
C ALA A 41 -4.62 -3.78 18.50
N ARG A 42 -3.51 -4.36 18.01
CA ARG A 42 -2.17 -3.78 18.05
C ARG A 42 -1.55 -3.83 16.67
N ARG A 43 -0.73 -2.83 16.38
CA ARG A 43 0.09 -2.76 15.17
C ARG A 43 0.91 -4.04 14.97
N PRO A 44 0.94 -4.62 13.76
CA PRO A 44 1.86 -5.70 13.42
C PRO A 44 3.30 -5.28 13.75
N ARG A 45 4.06 -6.18 14.40
CA ARG A 45 5.40 -5.82 14.88
C ARG A 45 6.40 -5.72 13.74
N HIS A 46 7.44 -4.95 13.99
CA HIS A 46 8.43 -4.51 13.02
C HIS A 46 9.80 -4.45 13.69
N GLY A 47 10.84 -4.78 12.90
CA GLY A 47 12.21 -4.88 13.37
C GLY A 47 12.59 -6.29 13.83
N VAL A 48 13.87 -6.63 13.59
CA VAL A 48 14.46 -7.95 13.85
C VAL A 48 14.34 -8.36 15.32
N LEU A 49 14.58 -7.41 16.24
CA LEU A 49 14.49 -7.66 17.68
C LEU A 49 13.07 -8.00 18.15
N ALA A 50 12.05 -7.37 17.58
CA ALA A 50 10.64 -7.62 17.93
C ALA A 50 10.12 -8.96 17.37
N GLN A 51 10.89 -9.60 16.48
CA GLN A 51 10.54 -10.82 15.75
C GLN A 51 11.37 -12.04 16.19
N LEU A 52 12.48 -11.86 16.92
CA LEU A 52 13.47 -12.91 17.22
C LEU A 52 12.90 -14.19 17.88
N PHE A 53 11.91 -14.05 18.76
CA PHE A 53 11.30 -15.17 19.51
C PHE A 53 9.90 -15.54 19.01
N ARG A 54 9.53 -15.10 17.81
CA ARG A 54 8.17 -15.29 17.29
C ARG A 54 8.13 -16.41 16.25
N PRO A 55 7.01 -17.14 16.15
CA PRO A 55 6.84 -18.13 15.11
C PRO A 55 7.01 -17.51 13.72
N ARG A 56 7.82 -18.13 12.86
CA ARG A 56 8.09 -17.66 11.49
C ARG A 56 6.80 -17.43 10.70
N ALA A 57 5.86 -18.37 10.79
CA ALA A 57 4.51 -18.28 10.22
C ALA A 57 3.80 -16.96 10.55
N ARG A 58 3.93 -16.49 11.80
CA ARG A 58 3.28 -15.26 12.26
C ARG A 58 4.00 -14.01 11.76
N ILE A 59 5.32 -14.08 11.61
CA ILE A 59 6.14 -13.01 11.05
C ILE A 59 5.83 -12.85 9.56
N GLU A 60 5.83 -13.94 8.80
CA GLU A 60 5.52 -13.96 7.37
C GLU A 60 4.12 -13.41 7.07
N PHE A 61 3.13 -13.85 7.85
CA PHE A 61 1.77 -13.33 7.77
C PHE A 61 1.72 -11.82 8.07
N GLU A 62 2.34 -11.34 9.15
CA GLU A 62 2.35 -9.91 9.49
C GLU A 62 3.10 -9.08 8.43
N ASN A 63 4.16 -9.61 7.84
CA ASN A 63 4.90 -8.99 6.75
C ASN A 63 4.07 -8.96 5.46
N GLY A 64 3.32 -10.02 5.15
CA GLY A 64 2.30 -10.04 4.10
C GLY A 64 1.27 -8.94 4.28
N LEU A 65 0.64 -8.89 5.45
CA LEU A 65 -0.36 -7.89 5.79
C LEU A 65 0.15 -6.45 5.63
N LYS A 66 1.39 -6.18 6.05
CA LYS A 66 2.03 -4.87 5.88
C LYS A 66 2.23 -4.50 4.41
N ARG A 67 2.63 -5.46 3.57
CA ARG A 67 2.76 -5.26 2.11
C ARG A 67 1.41 -4.96 1.47
N GLU A 68 0.37 -5.71 1.83
CA GLU A 68 -0.99 -5.50 1.30
C GLU A 68 -1.57 -4.15 1.68
N ILE A 69 -1.41 -3.74 2.94
CA ILE A 69 -1.85 -2.41 3.40
C ILE A 69 -1.12 -1.31 2.61
N LEU A 70 0.20 -1.38 2.49
CA LEU A 70 0.97 -0.33 1.81
C LEU A 70 0.64 -0.28 0.31
N ALA A 71 0.53 -1.43 -0.35
CA ALA A 71 0.21 -1.52 -1.77
C ALA A 71 -1.19 -0.95 -2.06
N SER A 72 -2.20 -1.35 -1.28
CA SER A 72 -3.57 -0.86 -1.44
C SER A 72 -3.68 0.65 -1.18
N ILE A 73 -2.99 1.18 -0.16
CA ILE A 73 -2.93 2.63 0.09
C ILE A 73 -2.27 3.36 -1.09
N THR A 74 -1.17 2.81 -1.63
CA THR A 74 -0.50 3.43 -2.79
C THR A 74 -1.43 3.46 -4.00
N ALA A 75 -2.15 2.36 -4.26
CA ALA A 75 -3.15 2.28 -5.32
C ALA A 75 -4.29 3.31 -5.13
N VAL A 76 -4.72 3.58 -3.90
CA VAL A 76 -5.69 4.66 -3.62
C VAL A 76 -5.20 6.02 -4.12
N TYR A 77 -3.93 6.35 -3.87
CA TYR A 77 -3.35 7.61 -4.33
C TYR A 77 -3.14 7.68 -5.85
N VAL A 78 -2.86 6.54 -6.50
CA VAL A 78 -2.79 6.46 -7.97
C VAL A 78 -4.19 6.66 -8.58
N LEU A 79 -5.19 5.91 -8.11
CA LEU A 79 -6.55 5.96 -8.63
C LEU A 79 -7.24 7.31 -8.36
N SER A 80 -6.82 8.02 -7.31
CA SER A 80 -7.29 9.39 -7.03
C SER A 80 -6.47 10.48 -7.74
N ARG A 81 -5.56 10.12 -8.65
CA ARG A 81 -4.72 11.03 -9.45
C ARG A 81 -3.77 11.92 -8.64
N HIS A 82 -3.40 11.46 -7.44
CA HIS A 82 -2.39 12.11 -6.62
C HIS A 82 -0.98 11.54 -6.84
N ILE A 83 -0.89 10.36 -7.47
CA ILE A 83 0.35 9.78 -8.00
C ILE A 83 0.10 9.52 -9.49
N ASP A 84 1.00 9.99 -10.34
CA ASP A 84 0.98 9.61 -11.75
C ASP A 84 1.32 8.10 -11.88
N PRO A 85 0.55 7.30 -12.63
CA PRO A 85 0.89 5.89 -12.88
C PRO A 85 2.36 5.67 -13.30
N ASP A 86 2.96 6.59 -14.06
CA ASP A 86 4.35 6.49 -14.50
C ASP A 86 5.37 6.68 -13.35
N GLU A 87 4.96 7.37 -12.28
CA GLU A 87 5.78 7.66 -11.09
C GLU A 87 5.68 6.59 -9.99
N VAL A 88 4.78 5.60 -10.14
CA VAL A 88 4.65 4.48 -9.18
C VAL A 88 5.98 3.76 -8.98
N SER A 89 6.75 3.60 -10.05
CA SER A 89 8.07 2.96 -9.99
C SER A 89 9.07 3.71 -9.12
N GLU A 90 8.98 5.04 -9.05
CA GLU A 90 9.80 5.90 -8.19
C GLU A 90 9.35 5.82 -6.73
N VAL A 91 8.04 5.83 -6.46
CA VAL A 91 7.48 5.60 -5.12
C VAL A 91 7.93 4.25 -4.57
N VAL A 92 7.84 3.20 -5.38
CA VAL A 92 8.31 1.86 -5.04
C VAL A 92 9.83 1.82 -4.82
N ALA A 93 10.60 2.55 -5.63
CA ALA A 93 12.04 2.67 -5.44
C ALA A 93 12.39 3.30 -4.08
N LEU A 94 11.60 4.26 -3.60
CA LEU A 94 11.78 4.88 -2.28
C LEU A 94 11.50 3.89 -1.14
N TYR A 95 10.42 3.09 -1.23
CA TYR A 95 10.17 2.02 -0.25
C TYR A 95 11.30 1.00 -0.20
N ALA A 96 11.83 0.64 -1.37
CA ALA A 96 12.89 -0.35 -1.49
C ALA A 96 14.27 0.17 -1.04
N ALA A 97 14.57 1.45 -1.30
CA ALA A 97 15.86 2.05 -0.96
C ALA A 97 15.99 2.34 0.54
N HIS A 98 14.88 2.54 1.26
CA HIS A 98 14.93 2.90 2.66
C HIS A 98 15.34 1.70 3.55
N PRO A 99 16.41 1.81 4.35
CA PRO A 99 17.02 0.70 5.08
C PRO A 99 16.11 0.08 6.14
N LEU A 100 15.07 0.80 6.57
CA LEU A 100 14.09 0.30 7.54
C LEU A 100 12.78 -0.19 6.91
N ILE A 101 12.43 0.24 5.70
CA ILE A 101 11.09 -0.02 5.14
C ILE A 101 11.05 -1.41 4.50
N PHE A 102 11.91 -1.68 3.52
CA PHE A 102 11.88 -2.97 2.84
C PHE A 102 12.07 -4.18 3.78
N PRO A 103 12.92 -4.14 4.83
CA PRO A 103 13.03 -5.25 5.78
C PRO A 103 11.79 -5.33 6.69
N MET A 104 11.17 -4.19 7.03
CA MET A 104 9.93 -4.15 7.80
C MET A 104 8.76 -4.81 7.05
N LEU A 105 8.77 -4.74 5.72
CA LEU A 105 7.85 -5.43 4.82
C LEU A 105 8.21 -6.91 4.60
N GLY A 106 9.34 -7.37 5.14
CA GLY A 106 9.78 -8.77 5.06
C GLY A 106 10.48 -9.14 3.76
N PHE A 107 10.95 -8.17 2.97
CA PHE A 107 11.73 -8.47 1.77
C PHE A 107 13.20 -8.75 2.10
N ALA A 108 13.76 -9.76 1.44
CA ALA A 108 15.17 -10.14 1.61
C ALA A 108 16.16 -9.18 0.92
N SER A 109 15.69 -8.39 -0.05
CA SER A 109 16.53 -7.44 -0.78
C SER A 109 15.70 -6.28 -1.33
N GLN A 110 16.38 -5.17 -1.66
CA GLN A 110 15.75 -4.05 -2.35
C GLN A 110 15.15 -4.46 -3.70
N LYS A 111 15.83 -5.34 -4.45
CA LYS A 111 15.34 -5.86 -5.74
C LYS A 111 14.03 -6.64 -5.57
N ALA A 112 13.95 -7.51 -4.56
CA ALA A 112 12.73 -8.25 -4.24
C ALA A 112 11.61 -7.31 -3.80
N ALA A 113 11.94 -6.27 -3.03
CA ALA A 113 10.98 -5.26 -2.60
C ALA A 113 10.40 -4.47 -3.78
N ARG A 114 11.23 -4.01 -4.72
CA ARG A 114 10.76 -3.29 -5.91
C ARG A 114 9.78 -4.14 -6.71
N LYS A 115 10.18 -5.35 -7.09
CA LYS A 115 9.33 -6.26 -7.87
C LYS A 115 8.05 -6.62 -7.12
N GLY A 116 8.16 -6.95 -5.84
CA GLY A 116 7.03 -7.39 -5.03
C GLY A 116 6.01 -6.29 -4.74
N MET A 117 6.48 -5.06 -4.48
CA MET A 117 5.60 -3.92 -4.25
C MET A 117 4.96 -3.43 -5.55
N GLN A 118 5.72 -3.33 -6.65
CA GLN A 118 5.17 -2.94 -7.95
C GLN A 118 4.01 -3.88 -8.35
N GLY A 119 4.27 -5.19 -8.40
CA GLY A 119 3.22 -6.15 -8.75
C GLY A 119 2.06 -6.21 -7.75
N ALA A 120 2.28 -5.83 -6.48
CA ALA A 120 1.17 -5.69 -5.54
C ALA A 120 0.28 -4.49 -5.86
N ILE A 121 0.88 -3.35 -6.20
CA ILE A 121 0.17 -2.12 -6.52
C ILE A 121 -0.59 -2.28 -7.84
N ASP A 122 0.06 -2.85 -8.86
CA ASP A 122 -0.53 -3.13 -10.17
C ASP A 122 -1.79 -3.99 -10.01
N ASP A 123 -1.74 -5.06 -9.21
CA ASP A 123 -2.91 -5.90 -8.92
C ASP A 123 -4.09 -5.08 -8.36
N TYR A 124 -3.87 -4.11 -7.46
CA TYR A 124 -4.95 -3.26 -6.94
C TYR A 124 -5.47 -2.27 -7.97
N MET A 125 -4.59 -1.75 -8.84
CA MET A 125 -4.97 -0.82 -9.91
C MET A 125 -5.81 -1.52 -11.00
N GLU A 126 -5.52 -2.79 -11.28
CA GLU A 126 -6.24 -3.61 -12.26
C GLU A 126 -7.51 -4.25 -11.68
N THR A 127 -7.58 -4.41 -10.36
CA THR A 127 -8.74 -5.02 -9.69
C THR A 127 -9.81 -3.97 -9.38
N PRO A 128 -11.09 -4.18 -9.76
CA PRO A 128 -12.19 -3.29 -9.36
C PRO A 128 -12.30 -3.15 -7.85
N GLU A 129 -12.59 -1.94 -7.34
CA GLU A 129 -12.67 -1.65 -5.88
C GLU A 129 -13.57 -2.63 -5.10
N GLY A 130 -14.68 -3.08 -5.71
CA GLY A 130 -15.61 -4.05 -5.10
C GLY A 130 -15.02 -5.44 -4.87
N GLN A 131 -13.86 -5.75 -5.48
CA GLN A 131 -13.15 -7.03 -5.36
C GLN A 131 -11.90 -6.92 -4.49
N TRP A 132 -11.53 -5.74 -3.99
CA TRP A 132 -10.34 -5.54 -3.16
C TRP A 132 -10.37 -6.36 -1.87
N ALA A 133 -11.54 -6.55 -1.26
CA ALA A 133 -11.67 -7.43 -0.10
C ALA A 133 -11.21 -8.87 -0.41
N ALA A 134 -11.58 -9.40 -1.58
CA ALA A 134 -11.17 -10.73 -2.02
C ALA A 134 -9.67 -10.79 -2.31
N LEU A 135 -9.11 -9.74 -2.94
CA LEU A 135 -7.68 -9.62 -3.21
C LEU A 135 -6.86 -9.59 -1.91
N ILE A 136 -7.24 -8.74 -0.95
CA ILE A 136 -6.61 -8.65 0.39
C ILE A 136 -6.61 -10.03 1.06
N LEU A 137 -7.73 -10.76 1.02
CA LEU A 137 -7.84 -12.08 1.64
C LEU A 137 -6.96 -13.11 0.94
N GLY A 138 -7.02 -13.18 -0.40
CA GLY A 138 -6.23 -14.12 -1.19
C GLY A 138 -4.73 -13.94 -0.95
N ARG A 139 -4.25 -12.71 -0.98
CA ARG A 139 -2.82 -12.41 -0.79
C ARG A 139 -2.37 -12.52 0.67
N SER A 140 -3.24 -12.19 1.63
CA SER A 140 -2.96 -12.43 3.04
C SER A 140 -2.89 -13.94 3.37
N ALA A 141 -3.65 -14.79 2.66
CA ALA A 141 -3.59 -16.24 2.81
C ALA A 141 -2.28 -16.84 2.30
N GLN A 142 -1.71 -16.30 1.22
CA GLN A 142 -0.43 -16.76 0.65
C GLN A 142 0.75 -16.58 1.61
N GLY A 143 0.65 -15.65 2.57
CA GLY A 143 1.64 -15.45 3.63
C GLY A 143 1.55 -16.46 4.78
N LEU A 144 0.63 -17.42 4.74
CA LEU A 144 0.48 -18.47 5.75
C LEU A 144 1.15 -19.77 5.30
N PRO A 145 1.81 -20.50 6.21
CA PRO A 145 2.29 -21.85 5.91
C PRO A 145 1.12 -22.79 5.57
N ALA A 146 1.42 -23.83 4.79
CA ALA A 146 0.47 -24.88 4.47
C ALA A 146 -0.24 -25.42 5.73
N GLY A 147 -1.56 -25.59 5.65
CA GLY A 147 -2.40 -26.07 6.75
C GLY A 147 -2.81 -25.01 7.78
N HIS A 148 -2.28 -23.78 7.71
CA HIS A 148 -2.71 -22.68 8.58
C HIS A 148 -3.90 -21.93 7.97
N ARG A 149 -4.96 -21.74 8.76
CA ARG A 149 -6.13 -20.95 8.35
C ARG A 149 -5.90 -19.47 8.63
N LEU A 150 -6.45 -18.63 7.75
CA LEU A 150 -6.57 -17.20 8.02
C LEU A 150 -7.33 -16.99 9.34
N PRO A 151 -6.86 -16.10 10.23
CA PRO A 151 -7.64 -15.73 11.41
C PRO A 151 -8.99 -15.17 10.95
N GLY A 152 -10.11 -15.70 11.48
CA GLY A 152 -11.46 -15.34 11.00
C GLY A 152 -11.77 -13.84 11.03
N ARG A 153 -11.14 -13.09 11.96
CA ARG A 153 -11.20 -11.62 12.03
C ARG A 153 -10.68 -10.90 10.79
N VAL A 154 -9.75 -11.51 10.05
CA VAL A 154 -9.17 -10.95 8.81
C VAL A 154 -10.22 -10.98 7.70
N GLY A 155 -11.10 -12.00 7.67
CA GLY A 155 -12.24 -12.11 6.75
C GLY A 155 -13.13 -10.87 6.78
N ALA A 156 -13.80 -10.65 7.91
CA ALA A 156 -14.65 -9.48 8.10
C ALA A 156 -13.87 -8.16 8.02
N GLY A 157 -12.59 -8.19 8.39
CA GLY A 157 -11.75 -7.01 8.36
C GLY A 157 -11.30 -6.57 6.98
N ALA A 158 -11.09 -7.50 6.05
CA ALA A 158 -10.76 -7.18 4.67
C ALA A 158 -11.89 -6.39 4.00
N SER A 159 -13.15 -6.75 4.25
CA SER A 159 -14.30 -5.98 3.78
C SER A 159 -14.32 -4.56 4.34
N ARG A 160 -14.04 -4.38 5.64
CA ARG A 160 -13.98 -3.03 6.25
C ARG A 160 -12.86 -2.19 5.66
N LEU A 161 -11.66 -2.75 5.55
CA LEU A 161 -10.51 -2.08 4.95
C LEU A 161 -10.80 -1.70 3.50
N SER A 162 -11.33 -2.64 2.70
CA SER A 162 -11.74 -2.41 1.31
C SER A 162 -12.73 -1.25 1.20
N THR A 163 -13.76 -1.21 2.04
CA THR A 163 -14.75 -0.11 2.06
C THR A 163 -14.11 1.23 2.41
N ARG A 164 -13.20 1.25 3.39
CA ARG A 164 -12.47 2.47 3.77
C ARG A 164 -11.59 2.97 2.62
N LEU A 165 -10.83 2.08 1.97
CA LEU A 165 -9.97 2.42 0.84
C LEU A 165 -10.78 2.95 -0.35
N ALA A 166 -11.86 2.28 -0.74
CA ALA A 166 -12.78 2.73 -1.79
C ALA A 166 -13.38 4.12 -1.47
N THR A 167 -13.71 4.36 -0.20
CA THR A 167 -14.20 5.68 0.25
C THR A 167 -13.13 6.75 0.15
N ALA A 168 -11.89 6.41 0.50
CA ALA A 168 -10.75 7.31 0.36
C ALA A 168 -10.45 7.66 -1.09
N VAL A 169 -10.56 6.71 -2.05
CA VAL A 169 -10.46 7.01 -3.49
C VAL A 169 -11.46 8.10 -3.86
N ARG A 170 -12.74 7.91 -3.53
CA ARG A 170 -13.80 8.89 -3.83
C ARG A 170 -13.57 10.25 -3.18
N GLN A 171 -13.11 10.27 -1.92
CA GLN A 171 -12.87 11.52 -1.19
C GLN A 171 -11.69 12.29 -1.78
N LEU A 172 -10.56 11.63 -2.02
CA LEU A 172 -9.37 12.26 -2.59
C LEU A 172 -9.63 12.74 -4.02
N THR A 173 -10.33 11.94 -4.85
CA THR A 173 -10.69 12.37 -6.21
C THR A 173 -11.55 13.65 -6.20
N ARG A 174 -12.45 13.81 -5.22
CA ARG A 174 -13.25 15.05 -5.08
C ARG A 174 -12.42 16.25 -4.65
N MET A 175 -11.35 16.05 -3.88
CA MET A 175 -10.46 17.13 -3.45
C MET A 175 -9.54 17.62 -4.58
N ALA A 176 -9.29 16.77 -5.58
CA ALA A 176 -8.47 17.08 -6.74
C ALA A 176 -9.25 17.67 -7.93
N ALA A 177 -10.58 17.74 -7.85
CA ALA A 177 -11.48 18.26 -8.88
C ALA A 177 -11.88 19.71 -8.60
#